data_AF-K7NXC9-F1
#
_entry.id   AF-K7NXC9-F1
#
_cell.length_a   1.000
_cell.length_b   1.000
_cell.length_c   1.000
_cell.angle_alpha   90.00
_cell.angle_beta   90.00
_cell.angle_gamma   90.00
#
_symmetry.space_group_name_H-M   'P 1'
#
loop_
_entity.id
_entity.type
_entity.pdbx_description
1 polymer ?
#
loop_
_entity_poly.entity_id
_entity_poly.type
_entity_poly.pdbx_seq_one_letter_code
_entity_poly.pdbx_strand_id
1 'polypeptide(L)'
;HRLFKLPVKTTVYPEPGFEEAQRQGDTEYAQMYTDVGIYYTPACVFRGEAFDGAEAVRRMEKWLIENHGFQPQYAVSELSEREFWRMFDGSLYNSCREKYRAVGTFMSVYYKSKKGRKTEKEVQEEEQKQLDNVYVELDQPVME
;
A
#
# COMPACT_ATOMS: atom_id res chain seq x y z
N HIS A 1 5.66 13.73 14.74
CA HIS A 1 6.08 12.50 15.45
C HIS A 1 7.48 12.09 14.99
N ARG A 2 8.30 11.47 15.85
CA ARG A 2 9.59 10.87 15.45
C ARG A 2 9.36 9.39 15.20
N LEU A 3 9.76 8.89 14.03
CA LEU A 3 9.84 7.45 13.80
C LEU A 3 11.31 7.05 13.81
N PHE A 4 11.66 6.12 14.68
CA PHE A 4 13.02 5.62 14.79
C PHE A 4 13.38 4.80 13.56
N LYS A 5 14.61 4.97 13.07
CA LYS A 5 15.17 4.11 12.04
C LYS A 5 15.32 2.72 12.65
N LEU A 6 14.56 1.77 12.14
CA LEU A 6 14.65 0.38 12.58
C LEU A 6 15.89 -0.27 11.96
N PRO A 7 16.56 -1.20 12.66
CA PRO A 7 17.69 -1.93 12.10
C PRO A 7 17.28 -2.83 10.92
N VAL A 8 15.98 -3.09 10.77
CA VAL A 8 15.37 -3.87 9.69
C VAL A 8 14.13 -3.15 9.16
N LYS A 9 13.91 -3.18 7.84
CA LYS A 9 12.72 -2.61 7.22
C LYS A 9 11.46 -3.35 7.67
N THR A 10 10.36 -2.62 7.82
CA THR A 10 9.04 -3.24 8.06
C THR A 10 8.53 -3.93 6.80
N THR A 11 7.58 -4.85 6.96
CA THR A 11 7.07 -5.70 5.89
C THR A 11 6.57 -4.90 4.69
N VAL A 12 5.82 -3.83 4.93
CA VAL A 12 5.57 -2.79 3.93
C VAL A 12 6.22 -1.51 4.42
N TYR A 13 7.05 -0.91 3.60
CA TYR A 13 7.78 0.33 3.88
C TYR A 13 7.35 1.39 2.87
N PRO A 14 7.55 2.70 3.12
CA PRO A 14 7.51 3.69 2.05
C PRO A 14 8.44 3.30 0.89
N GLU A 15 8.36 4.04 -0.22
CA GLU A 15 9.17 3.79 -1.42
C GLU A 15 10.67 3.51 -1.13
N PRO A 16 11.37 2.75 -1.98
CA PRO A 16 12.78 2.46 -1.78
C PRO A 16 13.65 3.72 -1.64
N GLY A 17 14.53 3.75 -0.64
CA GLY A 17 15.42 4.88 -0.37
C GLY A 17 14.78 6.00 0.47
N PHE A 18 13.53 5.85 0.90
CA PHE A 18 12.84 6.84 1.73
C PHE A 18 13.63 7.20 3.01
N GLU A 19 14.29 6.22 3.63
CA GLU A 19 15.09 6.36 4.85
C GLU A 19 16.41 7.13 4.66
N GLU A 20 16.86 7.24 3.42
CA GLU A 20 18.10 7.94 3.03
C GLU A 20 17.89 9.45 2.90
N ALA A 21 16.63 9.89 2.77
CA ALA A 21 16.29 11.29 2.75
C ALA A 21 16.70 11.96 4.08
N GLN A 22 17.41 13.09 3.97
CA GLN A 22 17.83 13.93 5.09
C GLN A 22 17.03 15.22 5.08
N ARG A 23 15.77 15.15 5.52
CA ARG A 23 14.88 16.32 5.55
C ARG A 23 15.10 17.12 6.82
N GLN A 24 14.62 18.36 6.81
CA GLN A 24 14.64 19.21 7.99
C GLN A 24 13.92 18.52 9.16
N GLY A 25 14.63 18.35 10.29
CA GLY A 25 14.12 17.69 11.48
C GLY A 25 14.50 16.22 11.62
N ASP A 26 15.06 15.61 10.56
CA ASP A 26 15.64 14.27 10.64
C ASP A 26 16.91 14.26 11.49
N THR A 27 17.21 13.10 12.06
CA THR A 27 18.42 12.82 12.84
C THR A 27 19.08 11.54 12.33
N GLU A 28 20.27 11.23 12.83
CA GLU A 28 20.97 10.00 12.46
C GLU A 28 20.13 8.73 12.72
N TYR A 29 19.33 8.74 13.81
CA TYR A 29 18.61 7.57 14.31
C TYR A 29 17.07 7.66 14.15
N ALA A 30 16.53 8.76 13.63
CA ALA A 30 15.08 8.95 13.50
C ALA A 30 14.74 9.91 12.36
N GLN A 31 13.62 9.67 11.68
CA GLN A 31 13.02 10.58 10.72
C GLN A 31 11.83 11.31 11.34
N MET A 32 11.63 12.58 10.97
CA MET A 32 10.52 13.40 11.43
C MET A 32 9.34 13.31 10.47
N TYR A 33 8.15 13.05 11.02
CA TYR A 33 6.91 12.94 10.26
C TYR A 33 5.84 13.88 10.80
N THR A 34 5.08 14.44 9.87
CA THR A 34 3.83 15.16 10.14
C THR A 34 2.68 14.31 9.61
N ASP A 35 1.81 13.88 10.53
CA ASP A 35 0.58 13.20 10.17
C ASP A 35 -0.54 14.25 10.05
N VAL A 36 -1.23 14.26 8.91
CA VAL A 36 -2.25 15.25 8.57
C VAL A 36 -3.55 14.52 8.26
N GLY A 37 -4.52 14.65 9.15
CA GLY A 37 -5.88 14.19 8.92
C GLY A 37 -6.73 15.30 8.29
N ILE A 38 -7.34 15.02 7.14
CA ILE A 38 -8.29 15.91 6.48
C ILE A 38 -9.70 15.42 6.82
N TYR A 39 -10.47 16.26 7.51
CA TYR A 39 -11.81 15.93 8.01
C TYR A 39 -12.84 16.95 7.55
N TYR A 40 -14.12 16.59 7.74
CA TYR A 40 -15.31 17.39 7.45
C TYR A 40 -15.73 17.47 5.98
N THR A 41 -16.92 18.04 5.80
CA THR A 41 -17.58 18.23 4.51
C THR A 41 -17.00 19.46 3.79
N PRO A 42 -16.57 19.32 2.52
CA PRO A 42 -16.08 20.46 1.73
C PRO A 42 -17.12 21.57 1.59
N ALA A 43 -16.66 22.83 1.56
CA ALA A 43 -17.53 24.00 1.49
C ALA A 43 -18.49 24.02 0.28
N CYS A 44 -18.09 23.44 -0.85
CA CYS A 44 -18.93 23.32 -2.05
C CYS A 44 -20.20 22.51 -1.80
N VAL A 45 -20.12 21.46 -0.98
CA VAL A 45 -21.27 20.63 -0.62
C VAL A 45 -22.31 21.44 0.16
N PHE A 46 -21.89 22.33 1.06
CA PHE A 46 -22.80 23.23 1.78
C PHE A 46 -23.48 24.26 0.87
N ARG A 47 -22.91 24.54 -0.30
CA ARG A 47 -23.52 25.39 -1.34
C ARG A 47 -24.40 24.59 -2.32
N GLY A 48 -24.53 23.28 -2.13
CA GLY A 48 -25.28 22.40 -3.03
C GLY A 48 -24.54 22.06 -4.32
N GLU A 49 -23.23 22.32 -4.40
CA GLU A 49 -22.40 21.98 -5.55
C GLU A 49 -21.95 20.52 -5.48
N ALA A 50 -21.76 19.91 -6.65
CA ALA A 50 -21.22 18.55 -6.73
C ALA A 50 -19.76 18.52 -6.23
N PHE A 51 -19.42 17.49 -5.46
CA PHE A 51 -18.06 17.21 -5.02
C PHE A 51 -17.70 15.75 -5.33
N ASP A 52 -16.66 15.57 -6.14
CA ASP A 52 -16.11 14.24 -6.42
C ASP A 52 -15.01 13.92 -5.40
N GLY A 53 -15.39 13.22 -4.34
CA GLY A 53 -14.45 12.80 -3.31
C GLY A 53 -13.41 11.78 -3.79
N ALA A 54 -13.76 10.94 -4.76
CA ALA A 54 -12.84 9.93 -5.28
C ALA A 54 -11.74 10.58 -6.12
N GLU A 55 -12.10 11.57 -6.96
CA GLU A 55 -11.12 12.37 -7.69
C GLU A 55 -10.25 13.21 -6.76
N ALA A 56 -10.84 13.81 -5.72
CA ALA A 56 -10.08 14.59 -4.74
C ALA A 56 -9.03 13.73 -4.01
N VAL A 57 -9.40 12.51 -3.59
CA VAL A 57 -8.47 11.55 -2.98
C VAL A 57 -7.40 11.11 -3.98
N ARG A 58 -7.75 10.77 -5.23
CA ARG A 58 -6.76 10.44 -6.27
C ARG A 58 -5.72 11.54 -6.47
N ARG A 59 -6.14 12.81 -6.51
CA ARG A 59 -5.20 13.95 -6.62
C ARG A 59 -4.27 14.04 -5.42
N MET A 60 -4.81 13.88 -4.22
CA MET A 60 -4.02 13.89 -2.99
C MET A 60 -3.00 12.74 -2.97
N GLU A 61 -3.41 11.51 -3.28
CA GLU A 61 -2.52 10.34 -3.31
C GLU A 61 -1.41 10.49 -4.36
N LYS A 62 -1.75 11.02 -5.54
CA LYS A 62 -0.75 11.34 -6.57
C LYS A 62 0.25 12.40 -6.09
N TRP A 63 -0.24 13.47 -5.45
CA TRP A 63 0.62 14.49 -4.87
C TRP A 63 1.54 13.90 -3.79
N LEU A 64 1.05 12.98 -2.96
CA LEU A 64 1.87 12.28 -1.96
C LEU A 64 3.00 11.50 -2.63
N ILE A 65 2.72 10.72 -3.68
CA ILE A 65 3.75 9.99 -4.44
C ILE A 65 4.80 10.95 -5.01
N GLU A 66 4.36 12.04 -5.63
CA GLU A 66 5.25 13.04 -6.25
C GLU A 66 6.11 13.79 -5.23
N ASN A 67 5.67 13.87 -3.97
CA ASN A 67 6.36 14.57 -2.88
C ASN A 67 6.99 13.60 -1.88
N HIS A 68 7.17 12.33 -2.25
CA HIS A 68 7.80 11.33 -1.41
C HIS A 68 7.13 11.27 -0.02
N GLY A 69 5.81 11.16 -0.03
CA GLY A 69 4.93 10.99 1.12
C GLY A 69 4.02 9.78 0.91
N PHE A 70 3.27 9.41 1.95
CA PHE A 70 2.42 8.23 1.88
C PHE A 70 1.14 8.40 2.69
N GLN A 71 0.11 7.64 2.31
CA GLN A 71 -1.14 7.53 3.07
C GLN A 71 -1.08 6.28 3.96
N PRO A 72 -1.35 6.37 5.27
CA PRO A 72 -1.42 5.19 6.13
C PRO A 72 -2.41 4.13 5.62
N GLN A 73 -2.00 2.86 5.62
CA GLN A 73 -2.73 1.75 4.99
C GLN A 73 -4.05 1.36 5.68
N TYR A 74 -4.40 1.98 6.81
CA TYR A 74 -5.74 1.84 7.39
C TYR A 74 -6.79 2.65 6.63
N ALA A 75 -6.37 3.63 5.83
CA ALA A 75 -7.26 4.45 5.01
C ALA A 75 -7.59 3.74 3.69
N VAL A 76 -8.75 4.10 3.14
CA VAL A 76 -9.15 3.61 1.81
C VAL A 76 -8.35 4.35 0.74
N SER A 77 -7.81 3.60 -0.22
CA SER A 77 -7.03 4.14 -1.33
C SER A 77 -7.82 4.12 -2.65
N GLU A 78 -7.69 5.18 -3.45
CA GLU A 78 -8.25 5.26 -4.81
C GLU A 78 -7.19 4.98 -5.89
N LEU A 79 -5.97 4.63 -5.48
CA LEU A 79 -4.86 4.30 -6.39
C LEU A 79 -5.10 3.01 -7.16
N SER A 80 -4.48 2.93 -8.34
CA SER A 80 -4.22 1.67 -9.01
C SER A 80 -3.18 0.84 -8.26
N GLU A 81 -3.16 -0.48 -8.44
CA GLU A 81 -2.17 -1.36 -7.78
C GLU A 81 -0.73 -0.94 -8.09
N ARG A 82 -0.48 -0.56 -9.34
CA ARG A 82 0.83 -0.09 -9.78
C ARG A 82 1.25 1.18 -9.03
N GLU A 83 0.34 2.13 -8.82
CA GLU A 83 0.66 3.36 -8.10
C GLU A 83 0.76 3.14 -6.59
N PHE A 84 -0.03 2.21 -6.04
CA PHE A 84 0.11 1.76 -4.67
C PHE A 84 1.53 1.24 -4.40
N TRP A 85 2.06 0.37 -5.27
CA TRP A 85 3.44 -0.12 -5.18
C TRP A 85 4.51 0.87 -5.65
N ARG A 86 4.12 2.06 -6.14
CA ARG A 86 5.05 3.20 -6.26
C ARG A 86 5.16 3.97 -4.96
N MET A 87 4.06 4.08 -4.20
CA MET A 87 4.05 4.71 -2.87
C MET A 87 4.76 3.86 -1.81
N PHE A 88 4.73 2.53 -1.96
CA PHE A 88 5.27 1.58 -0.98
C PHE A 88 6.25 0.59 -1.59
N ASP A 89 7.31 0.26 -0.85
CA ASP A 89 8.15 -0.90 -1.10
C ASP A 89 7.48 -2.18 -0.58
N GLY A 90 7.07 -3.04 -1.52
CA GLY A 90 6.45 -4.34 -1.27
C GLY A 90 7.41 -5.53 -1.29
N SER A 91 8.72 -5.34 -1.50
CA SER A 91 9.66 -6.44 -1.72
C SER A 91 9.69 -7.43 -0.56
N LEU A 92 9.83 -6.95 0.68
CA LEU A 92 9.82 -7.81 1.86
C LEU A 92 8.44 -8.45 2.08
N TYR A 93 7.37 -7.68 1.89
CA TYR A 93 6.00 -8.19 1.96
C TYR A 93 5.74 -9.35 1.01
N ASN A 94 6.15 -9.24 -0.25
CA ASN A 94 5.96 -10.28 -1.25
C ASN A 94 6.82 -11.52 -0.92
N SER A 95 8.08 -11.32 -0.55
CA SER A 95 8.97 -12.41 -0.13
C SER A 95 8.41 -13.18 1.08
N CYS A 96 7.87 -12.48 2.08
CA CYS A 96 7.19 -13.12 3.21
C CYS A 96 5.95 -13.90 2.76
N ARG A 97 5.15 -13.35 1.83
CA ARG A 97 3.94 -14.03 1.36
C ARG A 97 4.25 -15.33 0.63
N GLU A 98 5.29 -15.35 -0.18
CA GLU A 98 5.76 -16.56 -0.85
C GLU A 98 6.28 -17.57 0.19
N LYS A 99 7.23 -17.15 1.04
CA LYS A 99 7.85 -18.00 2.05
C LYS A 99 6.84 -18.69 2.97
N TYR A 100 5.79 -17.96 3.37
CA TYR A 100 4.77 -18.45 4.31
C TYR A 100 3.49 -18.91 3.62
N ARG A 101 3.50 -19.12 2.28
CA ARG A 101 2.36 -19.65 1.52
C ARG A 101 1.06 -18.85 1.72
N ALA A 102 1.21 -17.54 1.81
CA ALA A 102 0.10 -16.59 1.98
C ALA A 102 -0.48 -16.10 0.65
N VAL A 103 0.21 -16.32 -0.48
CA VAL A 103 -0.30 -15.97 -1.82
C VAL A 103 -1.51 -16.84 -2.15
N GLY A 104 -2.63 -16.19 -2.50
CA GLY A 104 -3.92 -16.83 -2.73
C GLY A 104 -4.69 -17.20 -1.44
N THR A 105 -3.98 -17.62 -0.37
CA THR A 105 -4.60 -17.90 0.94
C THR A 105 -5.12 -16.63 1.62
N PHE A 106 -4.32 -15.56 1.59
CA PHE A 106 -4.68 -14.27 2.15
C PHE A 106 -4.62 -13.20 1.07
N MET A 107 -5.70 -12.44 0.96
CA MET A 107 -5.80 -11.29 0.06
C MET A 107 -4.66 -10.28 0.29
N SER A 108 -4.21 -9.63 -0.79
CA SER A 108 -3.10 -8.67 -0.71
C SER A 108 -3.45 -7.41 0.11
N VAL A 109 -2.44 -6.70 0.61
CA VAL A 109 -2.62 -5.43 1.32
C VAL A 109 -3.26 -4.37 0.42
N TYR A 110 -2.87 -4.32 -0.85
CA TYR A 110 -3.54 -3.47 -1.85
C TYR A 110 -5.02 -3.85 -1.99
N TYR A 111 -5.31 -5.14 -2.15
CA TYR A 111 -6.69 -5.63 -2.25
C TYR A 111 -7.53 -5.27 -1.01
N LYS A 112 -6.93 -5.22 0.18
CA LYS A 112 -7.61 -4.78 1.41
C LYS A 112 -7.82 -3.26 1.47
N SER A 113 -6.94 -2.48 0.87
CA SER A 113 -6.93 -1.01 0.97
C SER A 113 -7.71 -0.32 -0.15
N LYS A 114 -7.84 -0.95 -1.32
CA LYS A 114 -8.50 -0.35 -2.49
C LYS A 114 -9.98 -0.02 -2.23
N LYS A 115 -10.46 1.11 -2.77
CA LYS A 115 -11.87 1.50 -2.76
C LYS A 115 -12.72 0.52 -3.56
N GLY A 116 -13.93 0.28 -3.08
CA GLY A 116 -14.99 -0.37 -3.83
C GLY A 116 -15.40 -1.71 -3.22
N ARG A 117 -16.60 -2.17 -3.59
CA ARG A 117 -16.99 -3.56 -3.34
C ARG A 117 -16.21 -4.44 -4.28
N LYS A 118 -15.66 -5.51 -3.74
CA LYS A 118 -14.90 -6.49 -4.49
C LYS A 118 -15.90 -7.43 -5.13
N THR A 119 -15.80 -7.60 -6.44
CA THR A 119 -16.68 -8.50 -7.17
C THR A 119 -16.34 -9.94 -6.85
N GLU A 120 -17.31 -10.84 -6.96
CA GLU A 120 -17.07 -12.29 -6.76
C GLU A 120 -15.98 -12.81 -7.71
N LYS A 121 -15.93 -12.28 -8.93
CA LYS A 121 -14.89 -12.60 -9.91
C LYS A 121 -13.49 -12.22 -9.40
N GLU A 122 -13.31 -11.01 -8.88
CA GLU A 122 -12.02 -10.59 -8.30
C GLU A 122 -11.64 -11.40 -7.07
N VAL A 123 -12.62 -11.85 -6.26
CA VAL A 123 -12.36 -12.75 -5.14
C VAL A 123 -11.85 -14.10 -5.66
N GLN A 124 -12.54 -14.69 -6.64
CA GLN A 124 -12.17 -15.97 -7.25
C GLN A 124 -10.80 -15.91 -7.93
N GLU A 125 -10.50 -14.85 -8.66
CA GLU A 125 -9.20 -14.65 -9.31
C GLU A 125 -8.05 -14.58 -8.29
N GLU A 126 -8.26 -13.94 -7.15
CA GLU A 126 -7.27 -13.91 -6.07
C GLU A 126 -7.13 -15.27 -5.38
N GLU A 127 -8.23 -15.97 -5.10
CA GLU A 127 -8.21 -17.33 -4.53
C GLU A 127 -7.54 -18.34 -5.47
N GLN A 128 -7.72 -18.19 -6.79
CA GLN A 128 -7.13 -19.06 -7.82
C GLN A 128 -5.60 -19.00 -7.81
N LYS A 129 -4.99 -17.87 -7.43
CA LYS A 129 -3.52 -17.76 -7.25
C LYS A 129 -2.97 -18.78 -6.26
N GLN A 130 -3.80 -19.29 -5.34
CA GLN A 130 -3.41 -20.38 -4.45
C GLN A 130 -3.22 -21.69 -5.21
N LEU A 131 -4.16 -22.03 -6.10
CA LEU A 131 -4.13 -23.26 -6.89
C LEU A 131 -2.95 -23.24 -7.87
N ASP A 132 -2.71 -22.11 -8.53
CA ASP A 132 -1.60 -21.98 -9.48
C ASP A 132 -0.24 -22.19 -8.79
N ASN A 133 -0.06 -21.69 -7.55
CA ASN A 133 1.15 -21.96 -6.77
C ASN A 133 1.30 -23.44 -6.40
N VAL A 134 0.21 -24.13 -6.06
CA VAL A 134 0.24 -25.57 -5.73
C VAL A 134 0.61 -26.40 -6.95
N TYR A 135 0.09 -26.06 -8.15
CA TYR A 135 0.44 -26.76 -9.38
C TYR A 135 1.90 -26.52 -9.81
N VAL A 136 2.41 -25.29 -9.65
CA VAL A 136 3.84 -25.00 -9.89
C VAL A 136 4.75 -25.83 -8.99
N GLU A 137 4.36 -26.09 -7.73
CA GLU A 137 5.13 -26.93 -6.80
C GLU A 137 5.12 -28.42 -7.21
N LEU A 138 4.00 -28.93 -7.73
CA LEU A 138 3.90 -30.32 -8.24
C LEU A 138 4.75 -30.55 -9.50
N ASP A 139 4.96 -29.52 -10.30
CA ASP A 139 5.75 -29.57 -11.54
C ASP A 139 7.26 -29.33 -11.30
N GLN A 140 7.70 -29.02 -10.06
CA GLN A 140 9.12 -28.93 -9.75
C GLN A 140 9.71 -30.34 -9.57
N PRO A 141 10.81 -30.68 -10.28
CA PRO A 141 11.45 -31.98 -10.10
C PRO A 141 11.95 -32.11 -8.66
N VAL A 142 11.61 -33.23 -8.02
CA VAL A 142 12.10 -33.58 -6.69
C VAL A 142 13.62 -33.70 -6.79
N MET A 143 14.34 -32.69 -6.29
CA MET A 143 15.80 -32.77 -6.18
C MET A 143 16.13 -33.65 -4.99
N GLU A 144 16.57 -34.87 -5.28
CA GLU A 144 17.04 -35.89 -4.33
C GLU A 144 18.44 -35.55 -3.76
#